data_AF-A0A0A2FK74-F1
#
_entry.id   AF-A0A0A2FK74-F1
#
_cell.length_a   1.000
_cell.length_b   1.000
_cell.length_c   1.000
_cell.angle_alpha   90.00
_cell.angle_beta   90.00
_cell.angle_gamma   90.00
#
_symmetry.space_group_name_H-M   'P 1'
#
loop_
_entity.id
_entity.type
_entity.pdbx_description
1 polymer ?
#
loop_
_entity_poly.entity_id
_entity_poly.type
_entity_poly.pdbx_seq_one_letter_code
_entity_poly.pdbx_strand_id
1 'polypeptide(L)'
;MRKTKGFLGRVLVGALLLNLLWHLAALLLNTPVLVDPLTVYSKIGTVWQQSMSAHLLASLRRIVIGISIALVLGLIVALSMFRYKSFGRVMDSFVYFCYPIPKLALLPIIMLLAGLGDVTKIIMIVLIIIFQIIVNLRDSLRNIPQESFLVLTSLGATHAQLMRHLILPAITPEALSTLRVAIGTAISILFVTETYGTNKGMGFFIVDAWMRISYTEMYVGIVVLGMAGFFLFLLVDGLETALCRWRNS
;
A
#
# COMPACT_ATOMS: atom_id res chain seq x y z
N MET A 1 -26.69 -0.39 -4.08
CA MET A 1 -26.62 -1.81 -4.46
C MET A 1 -26.32 -2.07 -5.95
N ARG A 2 -26.69 -1.21 -6.91
CA ARG A 2 -26.45 -1.42 -8.35
C ARG A 2 -24.98 -1.22 -8.78
N LYS A 3 -24.24 -0.28 -8.15
CA LYS A 3 -22.78 -0.07 -8.37
C LYS A 3 -21.92 -1.25 -7.89
N THR A 4 -22.30 -1.90 -6.78
CA THR A 4 -21.51 -2.98 -6.15
C THR A 4 -21.50 -4.27 -6.97
N LYS A 5 -22.64 -4.64 -7.60
CA LYS A 5 -22.71 -5.80 -8.50
C LYS A 5 -21.83 -5.64 -9.74
N GLY A 6 -21.75 -4.42 -10.30
CA GLY A 6 -20.90 -4.12 -11.46
C GLY A 6 -19.40 -4.06 -11.14
N PHE A 7 -19.02 -3.80 -9.88
CA PHE A 7 -17.63 -3.86 -9.44
C PHE A 7 -17.17 -5.31 -9.27
N LEU A 8 -17.96 -6.12 -8.54
CA LEU A 8 -17.64 -7.53 -8.31
C LEU A 8 -17.56 -8.30 -9.63
N GLY A 9 -18.47 -8.04 -10.57
CA GLY A 9 -18.40 -8.62 -11.91
C GLY A 9 -17.11 -8.29 -12.67
N ARG A 10 -16.64 -7.04 -12.60
CA ARG A 10 -15.39 -6.61 -13.24
C ARG A 10 -14.16 -7.24 -12.60
N VAL A 11 -14.14 -7.35 -11.27
CA VAL A 11 -13.06 -8.04 -10.54
C VAL A 11 -13.02 -9.52 -10.91
N LEU A 12 -14.17 -10.19 -10.96
CA LEU A 12 -14.25 -11.59 -11.35
C LEU A 12 -13.78 -11.82 -12.78
N VAL A 13 -14.18 -10.96 -13.73
CA VAL A 13 -13.69 -11.02 -15.11
C VAL A 13 -12.17 -10.85 -15.15
N GLY A 14 -11.61 -9.89 -14.41
CA GLY A 14 -10.17 -9.71 -14.32
C GLY A 14 -9.43 -10.93 -13.74
N ALA A 15 -9.96 -11.51 -12.66
CA ALA A 15 -9.41 -12.71 -12.03
C ALA A 15 -9.48 -13.94 -12.96
N LEU A 16 -10.59 -14.09 -13.70
CA LEU A 16 -10.77 -15.16 -14.69
C LEU A 16 -9.80 -14.98 -15.86
N LEU A 17 -9.65 -13.77 -16.39
CA LEU A 17 -8.70 -13.47 -17.45
C LEU A 17 -7.26 -13.78 -17.04
N LEU A 18 -6.85 -13.36 -15.83
CA LEU A 18 -5.53 -13.65 -15.30
C LEU A 18 -5.29 -15.16 -15.16
N ASN A 19 -6.26 -15.91 -14.63
CA ASN A 19 -6.16 -17.35 -14.47
C ASN A 19 -6.14 -18.09 -15.81
N LEU A 20 -6.94 -17.64 -16.77
CA LEU A 20 -6.97 -18.22 -18.11
C LEU A 20 -5.65 -17.99 -18.84
N LEU A 21 -5.09 -16.78 -18.77
CA LEU A 21 -3.78 -16.48 -19.33
C LEU A 21 -2.67 -17.30 -18.66
N TRP A 22 -2.70 -17.44 -17.34
CA TRP A 22 -1.73 -18.24 -16.60
C TRP A 22 -1.83 -19.72 -16.95
N HIS A 23 -3.04 -20.29 -16.99
CA HIS A 23 -3.27 -21.69 -17.36
C HIS A 23 -2.81 -21.97 -18.80
N LEU A 24 -3.18 -21.10 -19.76
CA LEU A 24 -2.73 -21.23 -21.14
C LEU A 24 -1.20 -21.14 -21.26
N ALA A 25 -0.57 -20.22 -20.54
CA ALA A 25 0.89 -20.11 -20.52
C ALA A 25 1.56 -21.37 -19.94
N ALA A 26 0.99 -21.96 -18.87
CA ALA A 26 1.48 -23.19 -18.29
C ALA A 26 1.40 -24.37 -19.27
N LEU A 27 0.28 -24.49 -20.01
CA LEU A 27 0.10 -25.49 -21.05
C LEU A 27 1.06 -25.31 -22.24
N LEU A 28 1.25 -24.07 -22.71
CA LEU A 28 2.10 -23.77 -23.86
C LEU A 28 3.59 -23.95 -23.57
N LEU A 29 4.04 -23.55 -22.37
CA LEU A 29 5.45 -23.67 -21.98
C LEU A 29 5.80 -25.09 -21.54
N ASN A 30 4.86 -25.81 -20.93
CA ASN A 30 5.04 -27.19 -20.43
C ASN A 30 6.35 -27.37 -19.62
N THR A 31 6.65 -26.41 -18.74
CA THR A 31 7.84 -26.43 -17.89
C THR A 31 7.45 -26.62 -16.43
N PRO A 32 8.28 -27.30 -15.61
CA PRO A 32 8.03 -27.44 -14.18
C PRO A 32 8.14 -26.11 -13.41
N VAL A 33 8.72 -25.08 -14.04
CA VAL A 33 8.89 -23.76 -13.45
C VAL A 33 7.55 -23.01 -13.38
N LEU A 34 6.73 -23.07 -14.43
CA LEU A 34 5.42 -22.42 -14.44
C LEU A 34 4.34 -23.40 -13.99
N VAL A 35 4.10 -23.44 -12.68
CA VAL A 35 3.08 -24.33 -12.08
C VAL A 35 1.68 -23.89 -12.51
N ASP A 36 0.84 -24.86 -12.85
CA ASP A 36 -0.55 -24.65 -13.20
C ASP A 36 -1.37 -24.05 -12.03
N PRO A 37 -2.23 -23.05 -12.28
CA PRO A 37 -3.05 -22.40 -11.24
C PRO A 37 -3.93 -23.37 -10.42
N LEU A 38 -4.53 -24.41 -11.03
CA LEU A 38 -5.38 -25.35 -10.29
C LEU A 38 -4.55 -26.16 -9.28
N THR A 39 -3.34 -26.54 -9.68
CA THR A 39 -2.36 -27.18 -8.79
C THR A 39 -1.96 -26.25 -7.63
N VAL A 40 -1.77 -24.96 -7.89
CA VAL A 40 -1.47 -23.98 -6.83
C VAL A 40 -2.65 -23.87 -5.86
N TYR A 41 -3.87 -23.68 -6.36
CA TYR A 41 -5.04 -23.51 -5.51
C TYR A 41 -5.35 -24.73 -4.64
N SER A 42 -5.19 -25.95 -5.17
CA SER A 42 -5.40 -27.18 -4.39
C SER A 42 -4.42 -27.33 -3.22
N LYS A 43 -3.19 -26.81 -3.33
CA LYS A 43 -2.18 -26.88 -2.26
C LYS A 43 -2.22 -25.74 -1.25
N ILE A 44 -3.06 -24.72 -1.44
CA ILE A 44 -3.15 -23.60 -0.48
C ILE A 44 -3.49 -24.12 0.92
N GLY A 45 -4.48 -25.01 1.04
CA GLY A 45 -4.93 -25.52 2.34
C GLY A 45 -3.84 -26.27 3.10
N THR A 46 -3.04 -27.09 2.42
CA THR A 46 -1.95 -27.86 3.03
C THR A 46 -0.80 -26.94 3.45
N VAL A 47 -0.40 -26.00 2.59
CA VAL A 47 0.70 -25.06 2.89
C VAL A 47 0.32 -24.10 4.01
N TRP A 48 -0.95 -23.70 4.09
CA TRP A 48 -1.47 -22.83 5.15
C TRP A 48 -1.23 -23.42 6.55
N GLN A 49 -1.47 -24.73 6.72
CA GLN A 49 -1.34 -25.42 8.01
C GLN A 49 0.11 -25.60 8.46
N GLN A 50 1.07 -25.58 7.53
CA GLN A 50 2.46 -25.95 7.82
C GLN A 50 3.32 -24.81 8.39
N SER A 51 2.86 -23.54 8.33
CA SER A 51 3.44 -22.35 9.01
C SER A 51 3.12 -21.03 8.31
N MET A 52 2.58 -21.06 7.09
CA MET A 52 2.42 -19.87 6.24
C MET A 52 1.58 -18.76 6.89
N SER A 53 0.60 -19.11 7.73
CA SER A 53 -0.23 -18.14 8.45
C SER A 53 0.60 -17.19 9.35
N ALA A 54 1.65 -17.68 9.99
CA ALA A 54 2.54 -16.87 10.82
C ALA A 54 3.39 -15.91 9.98
N HIS A 55 3.84 -16.36 8.80
CA HIS A 55 4.55 -15.52 7.83
C HIS A 55 3.65 -14.39 7.31
N LEU A 56 2.42 -14.72 6.94
CA LEU A 56 1.45 -13.75 6.46
C LEU A 56 1.11 -12.71 7.52
N LEU A 57 0.85 -13.15 8.76
CA LEU A 57 0.52 -12.24 9.86
C LEU A 57 1.68 -11.29 10.18
N ALA A 58 2.92 -11.79 10.18
CA ALA A 58 4.10 -10.95 10.38
C ALA A 58 4.20 -9.86 9.29
N SER A 59 4.02 -10.25 8.02
CA SER A 59 4.05 -9.30 6.90
C SER A 59 2.92 -8.27 6.98
N LEU A 60 1.68 -8.71 7.21
CA LEU A 60 0.53 -7.82 7.35
C LEU A 60 0.73 -6.82 8.49
N ARG A 61 1.24 -7.27 9.64
CA ARG A 61 1.55 -6.38 10.78
C ARG A 61 2.55 -5.30 10.38
N ARG A 62 3.64 -5.68 9.70
CA ARG A 62 4.67 -4.72 9.23
C ARG A 62 4.09 -3.71 8.24
N ILE A 63 3.26 -4.16 7.30
CA ILE A 63 2.56 -3.28 6.33
C ILE A 63 1.68 -2.28 7.06
N VAL A 64 0.77 -2.77 7.92
CA VAL A 64 -0.19 -1.91 8.62
C VAL A 64 0.54 -0.89 9.49
N ILE A 65 1.56 -1.29 10.25
CA ILE A 65 2.31 -0.37 11.11
C ILE A 65 3.07 0.67 10.26
N GLY A 66 3.83 0.22 9.25
CA GLY A 66 4.63 1.11 8.41
C GLY A 66 3.78 2.12 7.64
N ILE A 67 2.68 1.68 7.04
CA ILE A 67 1.75 2.56 6.34
C ILE A 67 1.07 3.53 7.32
N SER A 68 0.66 3.08 8.51
CA SER A 68 0.02 3.96 9.49
C SER A 68 0.97 5.07 9.94
N ILE A 69 2.23 4.74 10.22
CA ILE A 69 3.25 5.72 10.58
C ILE A 69 3.48 6.70 9.41
N ALA A 70 3.65 6.19 8.19
CA ALA A 70 3.86 7.02 7.01
C ALA A 70 2.68 7.97 6.74
N LEU A 71 1.45 7.50 6.91
CA LEU A 71 0.24 8.28 6.70
C LEU A 71 0.11 9.40 7.74
N VAL A 72 0.32 9.08 9.03
CA VAL A 72 0.25 10.08 10.09
C VAL A 72 1.33 11.15 9.90
N LEU A 73 2.58 10.75 9.70
CA LEU A 73 3.69 11.69 9.49
C LEU A 73 3.51 12.51 8.21
N GLY A 74 3.15 11.84 7.10
CA GLY A 74 2.94 12.50 5.82
C GLY A 74 1.79 13.50 5.86
N LEU A 75 0.69 13.17 6.53
CA LEU A 75 -0.44 14.09 6.74
C LEU A 75 -0.03 15.31 7.56
N ILE A 76 0.69 15.11 8.68
CA ILE A 76 1.18 16.22 9.52
C ILE A 76 2.07 17.16 8.70
N VAL A 77 3.01 16.60 7.94
CA VAL A 77 3.93 17.39 7.10
C VAL A 77 3.16 18.13 6.01
N ALA A 78 2.28 17.46 5.26
CA ALA A 78 1.50 18.07 4.19
C ALA A 78 0.61 19.21 4.69
N LEU A 79 -0.09 19.02 5.82
CA LEU A 79 -0.89 20.07 6.44
C LEU A 79 -0.03 21.25 6.92
N SER A 80 1.15 20.96 7.47
CA SER A 80 2.10 22.00 7.90
C SER A 80 2.64 22.80 6.71
N MET A 81 2.95 22.13 5.59
CA MET A 81 3.36 22.77 4.34
C MET A 81 2.27 23.68 3.77
N PHE A 82 1.01 23.27 3.89
CA PHE A 82 -0.12 24.07 3.45
C PHE A 82 -0.37 25.27 4.36
N ARG A 83 -0.30 25.09 5.69
CA ARG A 83 -0.57 26.16 6.66
C ARG A 83 0.52 27.23 6.70
N TYR A 84 1.79 26.83 6.64
CA TYR A 84 2.93 27.73 6.83
C TYR A 84 3.71 27.90 5.52
N LYS A 85 3.47 29.01 4.79
CA LYS A 85 4.11 29.28 3.48
C LYS A 85 5.64 29.20 3.49
N SER A 86 6.30 29.59 4.59
CA SER A 86 7.76 29.48 4.70
C SER A 86 8.22 28.03 4.79
N PHE A 87 7.60 27.26 5.68
CA PHE A 87 7.86 25.82 5.83
C PHE A 87 7.54 25.06 4.54
N GLY A 88 6.42 25.38 3.89
CA GLY A 88 6.03 24.80 2.60
C GLY A 88 7.10 24.97 1.52
N ARG A 89 7.68 26.17 1.37
CA ARG A 89 8.75 26.42 0.40
C ARG A 89 10.01 25.60 0.67
N VAL A 90 10.44 25.50 1.93
CA VAL A 90 11.64 24.72 2.30
C VAL A 90 11.41 23.23 2.08
N MET A 91 10.26 22.73 2.54
CA MET A 91 9.91 21.31 2.38
C MET A 91 9.64 20.93 0.93
N ASP A 92 9.10 21.83 0.10
CA ASP A 92 8.95 21.57 -1.34
C ASP A 92 10.30 21.29 -1.99
N SER A 93 11.31 22.12 -1.72
CA SER A 93 12.67 21.91 -2.23
C SER A 93 13.31 20.64 -1.68
N PHE A 94 13.12 20.36 -0.38
CA PHE A 94 13.63 19.14 0.25
C PHE A 94 13.01 17.88 -0.36
N VAL A 95 11.67 17.86 -0.49
CA VAL A 95 10.94 16.74 -1.11
C VAL A 95 11.36 16.59 -2.56
N TYR A 96 11.47 17.67 -3.34
CA TYR A 96 11.92 17.63 -4.73
C TYR A 96 13.30 16.99 -4.89
N PHE A 97 14.24 17.31 -3.99
CA PHE A 97 15.58 16.72 -3.99
C PHE A 97 15.61 15.26 -3.54
N CYS A 98 14.84 14.91 -2.50
CA CYS A 98 14.84 13.55 -1.95
C CYS A 98 13.98 12.56 -2.76
N TYR A 99 12.99 13.05 -3.52
CA TYR A 99 12.06 12.20 -4.26
C TYR A 99 12.73 11.27 -5.29
N PRO A 100 13.70 11.69 -6.13
CA PRO A 100 14.33 10.80 -7.10
C PRO A 100 15.32 9.78 -6.49
N ILE A 101 15.65 9.91 -5.19
CA ILE A 101 16.61 9.00 -4.55
C ILE A 101 16.04 7.57 -4.53
N PRO A 102 16.81 6.56 -4.99
CA PRO A 102 16.40 5.16 -4.92
C PRO A 102 16.44 4.68 -3.46
N LYS A 103 15.39 4.96 -2.70
CA LYS A 103 15.34 4.69 -1.25
C LYS A 103 15.59 3.20 -0.91
N LEU A 104 15.25 2.27 -1.81
CA LEU A 104 15.58 0.85 -1.66
C LEU A 104 17.09 0.60 -1.56
N ALA A 105 17.94 1.40 -2.21
CA ALA A 105 19.39 1.29 -2.12
C ALA A 105 19.94 1.64 -0.72
N LEU A 106 19.12 2.28 0.13
CA LEU A 106 19.48 2.57 1.51
C LEU A 106 19.27 1.37 2.45
N LEU A 107 18.71 0.26 1.96
CA LEU A 107 18.42 -0.93 2.76
C LEU A 107 19.62 -1.42 3.61
N PRO A 108 20.85 -1.57 3.08
CA PRO A 108 21.99 -2.01 3.89
C PRO A 108 22.33 -1.03 5.02
N ILE A 109 22.20 0.27 4.76
CA ILE A 109 22.47 1.32 5.76
C ILE A 109 21.43 1.22 6.89
N ILE A 110 20.14 1.07 6.55
CA ILE A 110 19.10 0.89 7.56
C ILE A 110 19.30 -0.41 8.34
N MET A 111 19.76 -1.48 7.70
CA MET A 111 20.11 -2.73 8.39
C MET A 111 21.24 -2.55 9.40
N LEU A 112 22.27 -1.78 9.05
CA LEU A 112 23.37 -1.49 9.98
C LEU A 112 22.91 -0.65 11.18
N LEU A 113 22.00 0.30 10.96
CA LEU A 113 21.53 1.21 12.00
C LEU A 113 20.43 0.62 12.90
N ALA A 114 19.47 -0.09 12.31
CA ALA A 114 18.25 -0.58 12.98
C ALA A 114 18.23 -2.11 13.15
N GLY A 115 19.28 -2.80 12.69
CA GLY A 115 19.41 -4.26 12.77
C GLY A 115 18.62 -5.00 11.68
N LEU A 116 18.41 -6.30 11.88
CA LEU A 116 17.77 -7.18 10.89
C LEU A 116 16.30 -7.51 11.23
N GLY A 117 15.76 -6.98 12.32
CA GLY A 117 14.41 -7.26 12.79
C GLY A 117 13.29 -6.51 12.04
N ASP A 118 12.09 -6.52 12.64
CA ASP A 118 10.89 -5.87 12.11
C ASP A 118 11.07 -4.36 11.91
N VAL A 119 11.86 -3.71 12.77
CA VAL A 119 12.08 -2.27 12.76
C VAL A 119 12.62 -1.81 11.41
N THR A 120 13.62 -2.49 10.86
CA THR A 120 14.20 -2.16 9.54
C THR A 120 13.15 -2.24 8.44
N LYS A 121 12.30 -3.27 8.45
CA LYS A 121 11.26 -3.46 7.43
C LYS A 121 10.23 -2.34 7.50
N ILE A 122 9.82 -1.97 8.72
CA ILE A 122 8.89 -0.86 8.97
C ILE A 122 9.51 0.47 8.54
N ILE A 123 10.77 0.75 8.88
CA ILE A 123 11.48 1.97 8.46
C ILE A 123 11.52 2.09 6.94
N MET A 124 11.82 0.99 6.23
CA MET A 124 11.87 1.00 4.77
C MET A 124 10.49 1.31 4.15
N ILE A 125 9.42 0.74 4.68
CA ILE A 125 8.05 1.06 4.27
C ILE A 125 7.77 2.54 4.48
N VAL A 126 8.08 3.07 5.68
CA VAL A 126 7.86 4.48 6.01
C VAL A 126 8.64 5.40 5.08
N LEU A 127 9.94 5.15 4.92
CA LEU A 127 10.86 5.97 4.14
C LEU A 127 10.43 6.09 2.67
N ILE A 128 9.90 5.01 2.09
CA ILE A 128 9.49 5.00 0.68
C ILE A 128 8.12 5.67 0.50
N ILE A 129 7.17 5.39 1.40
CA ILE A 129 5.79 5.81 1.24
C ILE A 129 5.56 7.26 1.69
N ILE A 130 6.31 7.75 2.69
CA ILE A 130 6.08 9.07 3.29
C ILE A 130 6.11 10.20 2.25
N PHE A 131 7.06 10.17 1.31
CA PHE A 131 7.18 11.21 0.28
C PHE A 131 6.00 11.19 -0.70
N GLN A 132 5.54 10.00 -1.09
CA GLN A 132 4.35 9.85 -1.94
C GLN A 132 3.12 10.45 -1.26
N ILE A 133 2.95 10.19 0.05
CA ILE A 133 1.84 10.74 0.83
C ILE A 133 1.94 12.26 0.93
N ILE A 134 3.12 12.80 1.25
CA ILE A 134 3.32 14.25 1.36
C ILE A 134 2.97 14.95 0.05
N VAL A 135 3.49 14.45 -1.07
CA VAL A 135 3.29 15.06 -2.39
C VAL A 135 1.81 15.05 -2.78
N ASN A 136 1.15 13.89 -2.74
CA ASN A 136 -0.24 13.76 -3.15
C ASN A 136 -1.18 14.61 -2.28
N LEU A 137 -1.00 14.58 -0.95
CA LEU A 137 -1.83 15.36 -0.04
C LEU A 137 -1.59 16.85 -0.19
N ARG A 138 -0.34 17.29 -0.34
CA ARG A 138 -0.01 18.70 -0.60
C ARG A 138 -0.68 19.20 -1.88
N ASP A 139 -0.62 18.41 -2.94
CA ASP A 139 -1.18 18.80 -4.23
C ASP A 139 -2.72 18.83 -4.17
N SER A 140 -3.34 17.88 -3.47
CA SER A 140 -4.78 17.92 -3.17
C SER A 140 -5.19 19.14 -2.34
N LEU A 141 -4.41 19.52 -1.33
CA LEU A 141 -4.64 20.72 -0.53
C LEU A 141 -4.58 22.00 -1.37
N ARG A 142 -3.65 22.08 -2.33
CA ARG A 142 -3.50 23.22 -3.24
C ARG A 142 -4.63 23.33 -4.27
N ASN A 143 -5.25 22.21 -4.61
CA ASN A 143 -6.34 22.14 -5.58
C ASN A 143 -7.72 22.49 -5.00
N ILE A 144 -7.81 22.75 -3.68
CA ILE A 144 -9.07 23.21 -3.07
C ILE A 144 -9.39 24.62 -3.62
N PRO A 145 -10.58 24.85 -4.21
CA PRO A 145 -10.96 26.14 -4.75
C PRO A 145 -10.90 27.24 -3.70
N GLN A 146 -10.33 28.41 -4.06
CA GLN A 146 -10.26 29.57 -3.16
C GLN A 146 -11.65 30.06 -2.73
N GLU A 147 -12.64 29.93 -3.62
CA GLU A 147 -14.04 30.27 -3.36
C GLU A 147 -14.61 29.52 -2.13
N SER A 148 -14.26 28.24 -1.97
CA SER A 148 -14.70 27.44 -0.82
C SER A 148 -14.19 27.99 0.51
N PHE A 149 -12.98 28.57 0.52
CA PHE A 149 -12.46 29.26 1.69
C PHE A 149 -13.20 30.58 1.94
N LEU A 150 -13.44 31.38 0.89
CA LEU A 150 -14.14 32.66 0.98
C LEU A 150 -15.54 32.48 1.58
N VAL A 151 -16.33 31.54 1.06
CA VAL A 151 -17.70 31.24 1.54
C VAL A 151 -17.72 30.96 3.04
N LEU A 152 -16.83 30.08 3.52
CA LEU A 152 -16.79 29.73 4.94
C LEU A 152 -16.26 30.87 5.80
N THR A 153 -15.27 31.63 5.34
CA THR A 153 -14.76 32.78 6.09
C THR A 153 -15.79 33.92 6.19
N SER A 154 -16.61 34.14 5.16
CA SER A 154 -17.73 35.11 5.20
C SER A 154 -18.82 34.71 6.18
N LEU A 155 -18.99 33.40 6.46
CA LEU A 155 -19.87 32.87 7.50
C LEU A 155 -19.22 32.91 8.90
N GLY A 156 -18.03 33.50 9.05
CA GLY A 156 -17.34 33.61 10.34
C GLY A 156 -16.62 32.32 10.78
N ALA A 157 -16.32 31.41 9.85
CA ALA A 157 -15.67 30.15 10.21
C ALA A 157 -14.27 30.37 10.80
N THR A 158 -14.06 29.81 11.99
CA THR A 158 -12.76 29.73 12.66
C THR A 158 -11.81 28.76 11.93
N HIS A 159 -10.50 28.85 12.21
CA HIS A 159 -9.52 27.92 11.65
C HIS A 159 -9.81 26.44 11.94
N ALA A 160 -10.31 26.12 13.14
CA ALA A 160 -10.71 24.76 13.48
C ALA A 160 -11.91 24.28 12.66
N GLN A 161 -12.88 25.18 12.39
CA GLN A 161 -14.03 24.89 11.54
C GLN A 161 -13.61 24.70 10.08
N LEU A 162 -12.71 25.52 9.55
CA LEU A 162 -12.13 25.32 8.21
C LEU A 162 -11.42 23.98 8.10
N MET A 163 -10.61 23.61 9.10
CA MET A 163 -9.90 22.33 9.10
C MET A 163 -10.89 21.15 9.05
N ARG A 164 -11.90 21.18 9.92
CA ARG A 164 -12.86 20.07 10.08
C ARG A 164 -13.87 19.95 8.94
N HIS A 165 -14.33 21.07 8.38
CA HIS A 165 -15.46 21.09 7.43
C HIS A 165 -15.04 21.31 5.97
N LEU A 166 -13.84 21.83 5.72
CA LEU A 166 -13.34 22.04 4.35
C LEU A 166 -12.11 21.18 4.08
N ILE A 167 -11.04 21.37 4.85
CA ILE A 167 -9.73 20.81 4.51
C ILE A 167 -9.72 19.28 4.63
N LEU A 168 -10.07 18.73 5.81
CA LEU A 168 -10.06 17.28 6.02
C LEU A 168 -11.02 16.54 5.08
N PRO A 169 -12.29 16.97 4.89
CA PRO A 169 -13.18 16.33 3.94
C PRO A 169 -12.67 16.41 2.50
N ALA A 170 -12.09 17.53 2.07
CA ALA A 170 -11.58 17.70 0.71
C ALA A 170 -10.42 16.75 0.38
N ILE A 171 -9.51 16.50 1.32
CA ILE A 171 -8.33 15.66 1.07
C ILE A 171 -8.54 14.17 1.38
N THR A 172 -9.59 13.82 2.13
CA THR A 172 -9.86 12.41 2.50
C THR A 172 -9.94 11.47 1.28
N PRO A 173 -10.62 11.83 0.17
CA PRO A 173 -10.57 11.07 -1.08
C PRO A 173 -9.15 10.76 -1.56
N GLU A 174 -8.29 11.78 -1.58
CA GLU A 174 -6.92 11.65 -2.09
C GLU A 174 -6.05 10.84 -1.13
N ALA A 175 -6.25 11.01 0.18
CA ALA A 175 -5.56 10.22 1.21
C ALA A 175 -5.84 8.72 1.03
N LEU A 176 -7.11 8.36 0.79
CA LEU A 176 -7.51 6.97 0.55
C LEU A 176 -7.02 6.45 -0.80
N SER A 177 -7.05 7.26 -1.85
CA SER A 177 -6.47 6.90 -3.16
C SER A 177 -4.97 6.61 -3.03
N THR A 178 -4.25 7.50 -2.35
CA THR A 178 -2.81 7.35 -2.07
C THR A 178 -2.54 6.12 -1.21
N LEU A 179 -3.41 5.82 -0.24
CA LEU A 179 -3.31 4.63 0.60
C LEU A 179 -3.39 3.33 -0.21
N ARG A 180 -4.26 3.25 -1.24
CA ARG A 180 -4.32 2.06 -2.13
C ARG A 180 -3.00 1.83 -2.85
N VAL A 181 -2.42 2.88 -3.42
CA VAL A 181 -1.11 2.81 -4.10
C VAL A 181 -0.01 2.44 -3.10
N ALA A 182 -0.06 3.00 -1.89
CA ALA A 182 0.88 2.71 -0.81
C ALA A 182 0.84 1.25 -0.38
N ILE A 183 -0.33 0.60 -0.31
CA ILE A 183 -0.43 -0.83 0.01
C ILE A 183 0.29 -1.69 -1.03
N GLY A 184 0.05 -1.47 -2.33
CA GLY A 184 0.75 -2.23 -3.38
C GLY A 184 2.27 -2.02 -3.32
N THR A 185 2.68 -0.77 -3.10
CA THR A 185 4.09 -0.39 -2.95
C THR A 185 4.72 -1.06 -1.72
N ALA A 186 4.04 -1.06 -0.58
CA ALA A 186 4.49 -1.66 0.66
C ALA A 186 4.72 -3.16 0.51
N ILE A 187 3.83 -3.88 -0.17
CA ILE A 187 3.96 -5.32 -0.43
C ILE A 187 5.23 -5.62 -1.23
N SER A 188 5.46 -4.88 -2.32
CA SER A 188 6.65 -5.04 -3.16
C SER A 188 7.94 -4.78 -2.40
N ILE A 189 7.99 -3.72 -1.59
CA ILE A 189 9.15 -3.40 -0.75
C ILE A 189 9.34 -4.47 0.32
N LEU A 190 8.25 -4.90 0.94
CA LEU A 190 8.32 -5.87 2.01
C LEU A 190 8.85 -7.21 1.50
N PHE A 191 8.44 -7.67 0.31
CA PHE A 191 9.01 -8.85 -0.34
C PHE A 191 10.55 -8.77 -0.40
N VAL A 192 11.09 -7.65 -0.89
CA VAL A 192 12.54 -7.44 -0.98
C VAL A 192 13.18 -7.39 0.41
N THR A 193 12.63 -6.60 1.33
CA THR A 193 13.24 -6.40 2.65
C THR A 193 13.16 -7.64 3.56
N GLU A 194 12.13 -8.47 3.41
CA GLU A 194 11.98 -9.75 4.12
C GLU A 194 12.87 -10.86 3.56
N THR A 195 13.47 -10.66 2.39
CA THR A 195 14.48 -11.60 1.85
C THR A 195 15.77 -11.57 2.68
N TYR A 196 16.00 -10.51 3.46
CA TYR A 196 17.26 -10.28 4.16
C TYR A 196 17.09 -10.27 5.69
N GLY A 197 17.86 -11.12 6.36
CA GLY A 197 18.05 -11.07 7.81
C GLY A 197 16.80 -11.35 8.64
N THR A 198 15.81 -12.06 8.11
CA THR A 198 14.62 -12.47 8.86
C THR A 198 14.24 -13.90 8.52
N ASN A 199 13.65 -14.61 9.48
CA ASN A 199 13.12 -15.96 9.32
C ASN A 199 11.57 -15.97 9.32
N LYS A 200 10.95 -14.79 9.21
CA LYS A 200 9.49 -14.61 9.25
C LYS A 200 9.06 -13.57 8.23
N GLY A 201 7.93 -13.81 7.59
CA GLY A 201 7.38 -12.97 6.53
C GLY A 201 7.18 -13.74 5.23
N MET A 202 6.27 -13.23 4.39
CA MET A 202 5.94 -13.80 3.09
C MET A 202 7.08 -13.66 2.09
N GLY A 203 7.86 -12.59 2.14
CA GLY A 203 9.06 -12.45 1.29
C GLY A 203 10.09 -13.52 1.58
N PHE A 204 10.37 -13.76 2.87
CA PHE A 204 11.21 -14.89 3.29
C PHE A 204 10.64 -16.22 2.80
N PHE A 205 9.35 -16.49 3.05
CA PHE A 205 8.70 -17.76 2.66
C PHE A 205 8.80 -18.04 1.16
N ILE A 206 8.55 -17.03 0.31
CA ILE A 206 8.59 -17.18 -1.15
C ILE A 206 10.02 -17.49 -1.61
N VAL A 207 11.02 -16.76 -1.10
CA VAL A 207 12.43 -16.97 -1.47
C VAL A 207 12.94 -18.30 -0.96
N ASP A 208 12.56 -18.70 0.25
CA ASP A 208 12.88 -19.99 0.86
C ASP A 208 12.30 -21.17 0.05
N ALA A 209 11.03 -21.08 -0.37
CA ALA A 209 10.42 -22.06 -1.27
C ALA A 209 11.13 -22.11 -2.64
N TRP A 210 11.53 -20.94 -3.17
CA TRP A 210 12.30 -20.85 -4.41
C TRP A 210 13.68 -21.52 -4.28
N MET A 211 14.41 -21.28 -3.18
CA MET A 211 15.71 -21.90 -2.90
C MET A 211 15.60 -23.43 -2.74
N ARG A 212 14.47 -23.93 -2.21
CA ARG A 212 14.16 -25.36 -2.15
C ARG A 212 13.68 -25.97 -3.47
N ILE A 213 13.54 -25.16 -4.53
CA ILE A 213 12.95 -25.59 -5.82
C ILE A 213 11.49 -26.07 -5.65
N SER A 214 10.84 -25.69 -4.54
CA SER A 214 9.41 -25.96 -4.31
C SER A 214 8.58 -24.87 -5.00
N TYR A 215 8.50 -24.95 -6.33
CA TYR A 215 7.76 -23.95 -7.12
C TYR A 215 6.29 -23.88 -6.71
N THR A 216 5.66 -25.01 -6.35
CA THR A 216 4.25 -24.96 -5.91
C THR A 216 4.07 -24.12 -4.65
N GLU A 217 4.93 -24.29 -3.62
CA GLU A 217 4.87 -23.46 -2.41
C GLU A 217 5.18 -21.99 -2.72
N MET A 218 6.16 -21.73 -3.59
CA MET A 218 6.51 -20.37 -4.03
C MET A 218 5.29 -19.66 -4.64
N TYR A 219 4.60 -20.30 -5.59
CA TYR A 219 3.38 -19.73 -6.20
C TYR A 219 2.22 -19.61 -5.21
N VAL A 220 2.04 -20.57 -4.30
CA VAL A 220 1.06 -20.45 -3.21
C VAL A 220 1.34 -19.20 -2.37
N GLY A 221 2.60 -18.96 -1.99
CA GLY A 221 3.01 -17.78 -1.24
C GLY A 221 2.71 -16.47 -2.00
N ILE A 222 3.02 -16.41 -3.29
CA ILE A 222 2.73 -15.26 -4.16
C ILE A 222 1.21 -14.99 -4.24
N VAL A 223 0.41 -16.03 -4.49
CA VAL A 223 -1.05 -15.92 -4.57
C VAL A 223 -1.63 -15.42 -3.24
N VAL A 224 -1.21 -16.01 -2.12
CA VAL A 224 -1.72 -15.64 -0.79
C VAL A 224 -1.33 -14.21 -0.41
N LEU A 225 -0.09 -13.79 -0.71
CA LEU A 225 0.33 -12.41 -0.51
C LEU A 225 -0.47 -11.44 -1.40
N GLY A 226 -0.74 -11.81 -2.64
CA GLY A 226 -1.60 -11.04 -3.56
C GLY A 226 -3.04 -10.93 -3.08
N MET A 227 -3.63 -12.03 -2.59
CA MET A 227 -4.98 -12.04 -2.00
C MET A 227 -5.05 -11.17 -0.75
N ALA A 228 -4.01 -11.19 0.09
CA ALA A 228 -3.93 -10.32 1.27
C ALA A 228 -3.85 -8.83 0.88
N GLY A 229 -3.07 -8.49 -0.15
CA GLY A 229 -3.05 -7.14 -0.72
C GLY A 229 -4.41 -6.70 -1.28
N PHE A 230 -5.08 -7.58 -2.02
CA PHE A 230 -6.43 -7.34 -2.52
C PHE A 230 -7.44 -7.13 -1.38
N PHE A 231 -7.34 -7.91 -0.30
CA PHE A 231 -8.16 -7.73 0.87
C PHE A 231 -7.94 -6.36 1.54
N LEU A 232 -6.67 -5.92 1.66
CA LEU A 232 -6.37 -4.57 2.15
C LEU A 232 -6.97 -3.48 1.25
N PHE A 233 -6.98 -3.66 -0.08
CA PHE A 233 -7.64 -2.72 -1.00
C PHE A 233 -9.15 -2.64 -0.74
N LEU A 234 -9.82 -3.79 -0.55
CA LEU A 234 -11.24 -3.82 -0.23
C LEU A 234 -11.55 -3.10 1.09
N LEU A 235 -10.68 -3.21 2.09
CA LEU A 235 -10.84 -2.45 3.35
C LEU A 235 -10.75 -0.95 3.10
N VAL A 236 -9.82 -0.49 2.27
CA VAL A 236 -9.69 0.93 1.91
C VAL A 236 -10.91 1.42 1.12
N ASP A 237 -11.42 0.64 0.19
CA ASP A 237 -12.64 0.98 -0.56
C ASP A 237 -13.87 1.03 0.38
N GLY A 238 -13.94 0.14 1.36
CA GLY A 238 -14.93 0.18 2.44
C GLY A 238 -14.83 1.49 3.24
N LEU A 239 -13.62 1.88 3.64
CA LEU A 239 -13.38 3.15 4.32
C LEU A 239 -13.76 4.35 3.46
N GLU A 240 -13.49 4.33 2.15
CA GLU A 240 -13.88 5.40 1.25
C GLU A 240 -15.39 5.56 1.15
N THR A 241 -16.12 4.46 1.00
CA THR A 241 -17.59 4.55 0.95
C THR A 241 -18.20 5.01 2.27
N ALA A 242 -17.56 4.71 3.41
CA ALA A 242 -18.00 5.17 4.72
C ALA A 242 -17.68 6.64 4.98
N LEU A 243 -16.46 7.08 4.65
CA LEU A 243 -15.97 8.43 4.92
C LEU A 243 -16.42 9.42 3.86
N CYS A 244 -16.38 9.09 2.56
CA CYS A 244 -16.66 10.00 1.45
C CYS A 244 -18.11 9.90 0.94
N ARG A 245 -19.10 9.75 1.83
CA ARG A 245 -20.51 9.57 1.45
C ARG A 245 -21.05 10.73 0.61
N TRP A 246 -20.65 11.96 0.91
CA TRP A 246 -21.10 13.17 0.22
C TRP A 246 -20.70 13.24 -1.26
N ARG A 247 -19.64 12.51 -1.67
CA ARG A 247 -19.15 12.52 -3.06
C ARG A 247 -19.96 11.63 -4.00
N ASN A 248 -20.76 10.73 -3.43
CA ASN A 248 -21.57 9.76 -4.18
C ASN A 248 -23.06 10.10 -4.18
N SER A 249 -23.45 11.24 -3.60
CA SER A 249 -24.82 11.79 -3.59
C SER A 249 -25.10 12.69 -4.79
#